data_AF-A0A8T3V6D5-F1
#
_entry.id   AF-A0A8T3V6D5-F1
#
_cell.length_a   1.000
_cell.length_b   1.000
_cell.length_c   1.000
_cell.angle_alpha   90.00
_cell.angle_beta   90.00
_cell.angle_gamma   90.00
#
_symmetry.space_group_name_H-M   'P 1'
#
loop_
_entity.id
_entity.type
_entity.pdbx_description
1 polymer ?
#
loop_
_entity_poly.entity_id
_entity_poly.type
_entity_poly.pdbx_seq_one_letter_code
_entity_poly.pdbx_strand_id
1 'polypeptide(L)'
;MSYVLAKSQNNEILEAGECGGAVTSILKYLLDEGLVDGVLALSPHDDVYDAFPVFVTDSEDLLKTAGSYHCAPTMIGDIVQKYFIDKKVAFTVKPCDMRAVEELITRHKINRDNIYMIGLNCGGTVSPVSGREMIDLFYEADPDDVVSEEIDKGQFIIELADGSEEAVKIHDLENEGYGRRSNCQRCDVKIPRKANIACGNWGAEDGWTFIEINDEKGQELIDGAKKAGILETKSPSDAAVEGRSKVENIMIKMAKKNQDATYPTVSEMTEWSRCISCYACRDVCPICWCFENCELNKPYFKDEANIPPVPIAFQGVRLSHMSFSCVDCGQCDDVCPMDIPVSLIFDKLQKKYYNRTGYVAGVSDDIKPPLYSPEKTEL
;
A
#
# COMPACT_ATOMS: atom_id res chain seq x y z
N MET A 1 -11.47 -20.05 3.20
CA MET A 1 -10.18 -19.35 3.39
C MET A 1 -9.19 -20.39 3.85
N SER A 2 -8.04 -20.46 3.20
CA SER A 2 -6.94 -21.36 3.58
C SER A 2 -5.88 -20.52 4.28
N TYR A 3 -5.45 -20.95 5.47
CA TYR A 3 -4.45 -20.25 6.28
C TYR A 3 -3.26 -21.15 6.57
N VAL A 4 -2.08 -20.56 6.62
CA VAL A 4 -0.83 -21.25 6.90
C VAL A 4 0.11 -20.31 7.65
N LEU A 5 0.82 -20.85 8.64
CA LEU A 5 2.00 -20.22 9.19
C LEU A 5 3.20 -20.69 8.37
N ALA A 6 4.01 -19.74 7.89
CA ALA A 6 5.18 -20.02 7.07
C ALA A 6 6.46 -19.44 7.67
N LYS A 7 7.57 -20.17 7.52
CA LYS A 7 8.91 -19.77 7.96
C LYS A 7 9.94 -20.11 6.87
N SER A 8 10.84 -19.18 6.59
CA SER A 8 11.99 -19.37 5.71
C SER A 8 12.92 -20.44 6.26
N GLN A 9 13.44 -21.30 5.38
CA GLN A 9 14.52 -22.23 5.71
C GLN A 9 15.92 -21.65 5.46
N ASN A 10 16.02 -20.45 4.89
CA ASN A 10 17.27 -19.70 4.78
C ASN A 10 17.41 -18.79 6.02
N ASN A 11 18.49 -18.98 6.78
CA ASN A 11 18.77 -18.26 8.02
C ASN A 11 19.01 -16.76 7.80
N GLU A 12 19.71 -16.36 6.73
CA GLU A 12 19.96 -14.94 6.44
C GLU A 12 18.63 -14.21 6.16
N ILE A 13 17.73 -14.86 5.39
CA ILE A 13 16.39 -14.33 5.14
C ILE A 13 15.52 -14.32 6.40
N LEU A 14 15.70 -15.32 7.27
CA LEU A 14 14.95 -15.39 8.53
C LEU A 14 15.37 -14.28 9.49
N GLU A 15 16.67 -13.95 9.54
CA GLU A 15 17.21 -12.87 10.36
C GLU A 15 16.86 -11.48 9.82
N ALA A 16 16.90 -11.29 8.50
CA ALA A 16 16.59 -10.00 7.87
C ALA A 16 15.08 -9.74 7.69
N GLY A 17 14.23 -10.75 7.86
CA GLY A 17 12.80 -10.64 7.64
C GLY A 17 12.05 -10.17 8.89
N GLU A 18 11.03 -9.34 8.70
CA GLU A 18 10.17 -8.85 9.79
C GLU A 18 9.52 -9.96 10.65
N CYS A 19 9.16 -11.06 10.01
CA CYS A 19 8.47 -12.17 10.66
C CYS A 19 9.26 -13.45 10.37
N GLY A 20 8.60 -14.52 9.94
CA GLY A 20 9.29 -15.74 9.52
C GLY A 20 10.08 -15.65 8.21
N GLY A 21 10.39 -14.47 7.67
CA GLY A 21 11.10 -14.32 6.38
C GLY A 21 10.36 -14.90 5.15
N ALA A 22 9.09 -15.28 5.28
CA ALA A 22 8.37 -16.05 4.26
C ALA A 22 8.17 -15.28 2.94
N VAL A 23 7.93 -13.96 3.03
CA VAL A 23 7.72 -13.11 1.84
C VAL A 23 8.95 -13.11 0.94
N THR A 24 10.13 -12.81 1.50
CA THR A 24 11.39 -12.80 0.76
C THR A 24 11.71 -14.16 0.15
N SER A 25 11.49 -15.26 0.89
CA SER A 25 11.68 -16.61 0.37
C SER A 25 10.74 -16.94 -0.79
N ILE A 26 9.46 -16.55 -0.72
CA ILE A 26 8.51 -16.75 -1.83
C ILE A 26 8.92 -15.94 -3.06
N LEU A 27 9.38 -14.69 -2.89
CA LEU A 27 9.90 -13.87 -3.98
C LEU A 27 11.15 -14.48 -4.61
N LYS A 28 12.05 -15.04 -3.77
CA LYS A 28 13.25 -15.75 -4.22
C LYS A 28 12.90 -16.98 -5.05
N TYR A 29 11.95 -17.79 -4.60
CA TYR A 29 11.42 -18.92 -5.38
C TYR A 29 10.89 -18.51 -6.74
N LEU A 30 10.14 -17.41 -6.82
CA LEU A 30 9.60 -16.92 -8.09
C LEU A 30 10.69 -16.58 -9.11
N LEU A 31 11.82 -16.01 -8.65
CA LEU A 31 12.98 -15.72 -9.50
C LEU A 31 13.79 -16.98 -9.84
N ASP A 32 14.11 -17.80 -8.85
CA ASP A 32 14.96 -19.00 -9.02
C ASP A 32 14.33 -20.02 -9.98
N GLU A 33 13.00 -20.17 -9.94
CA GLU A 33 12.26 -21.04 -10.86
C GLU A 33 11.89 -20.35 -12.19
N GLY A 34 12.28 -19.09 -12.41
CA GLY A 34 12.00 -18.35 -13.63
C GLY A 34 10.51 -18.11 -13.90
N LEU A 35 9.68 -18.04 -12.85
CA LEU A 35 8.24 -17.83 -12.94
C LEU A 35 7.87 -16.37 -13.23
N VAL A 36 8.77 -15.44 -12.91
CA VAL A 36 8.67 -14.01 -13.19
C VAL A 36 9.96 -13.51 -13.83
N ASP A 37 9.84 -12.44 -14.62
CA ASP A 37 10.97 -11.74 -15.23
C ASP A 37 11.71 -10.85 -14.22
N GLY A 38 11.08 -10.55 -13.08
CA GLY A 38 11.66 -9.76 -12.01
C GLY A 38 10.66 -9.49 -10.87
N VAL A 39 11.21 -8.99 -9.76
CA VAL A 39 10.48 -8.60 -8.56
C VAL A 39 10.60 -7.10 -8.36
N LEU A 40 9.48 -6.38 -8.27
CA LEU A 40 9.45 -4.99 -7.83
C LEU A 40 9.29 -4.97 -6.30
N ALA A 41 10.35 -4.57 -5.61
CA ALA A 41 10.45 -4.51 -4.15
C ALA A 41 10.92 -3.12 -3.69
N LEU A 42 11.14 -2.95 -2.39
CA LEU A 42 11.71 -1.74 -1.81
C LEU A 42 13.11 -2.03 -1.26
N SER A 43 14.03 -1.09 -1.46
CA SER A 43 15.35 -1.08 -0.84
C SER A 43 15.48 0.19 0.01
N PRO A 44 16.12 0.13 1.18
CA PRO A 44 16.47 1.34 1.92
C PRO A 44 17.51 2.13 1.12
N HIS A 45 17.51 3.45 1.31
CA HIS A 45 18.51 4.37 0.76
C HIS A 45 19.53 4.74 1.84
N ASP A 46 19.25 5.79 2.61
CA ASP A 46 20.16 6.27 3.67
C ASP A 46 19.84 5.62 5.02
N ASP A 47 18.55 5.48 5.34
CA ASP A 47 18.06 4.94 6.61
C ASP A 47 16.77 4.10 6.42
N VAL A 48 16.18 3.66 7.53
CA VAL A 48 14.93 2.87 7.55
C VAL A 48 13.70 3.66 7.11
N TYR A 49 13.76 5.00 7.17
CA TYR A 49 12.65 5.90 6.84
C TYR A 49 12.54 6.13 5.32
N ASP A 50 13.67 6.02 4.60
CA ASP A 50 13.79 6.32 3.18
C ASP A 50 14.00 5.06 2.33
N ALA A 51 12.90 4.45 1.85
CA ALA A 51 12.97 3.32 0.91
C ALA A 51 12.46 3.68 -0.49
N PHE A 52 13.08 3.11 -1.52
CA PHE A 52 12.75 3.36 -2.92
C PHE A 52 12.47 2.06 -3.70
N PRO A 53 11.64 2.11 -4.77
CA PRO A 53 11.36 0.95 -5.58
C PRO A 53 12.58 0.47 -6.37
N VAL A 54 12.85 -0.83 -6.29
CA VAL A 54 13.90 -1.53 -7.05
C VAL A 54 13.31 -2.68 -7.85
N PHE A 55 13.79 -2.86 -9.08
CA PHE A 55 13.43 -4.02 -9.91
C PHE A 55 14.55 -5.05 -9.87
N VAL A 56 14.31 -6.12 -9.09
CA VAL A 56 15.28 -7.17 -8.80
C VAL A 56 15.12 -8.31 -9.79
N THR A 57 16.21 -8.69 -10.46
CA THR A 57 16.25 -9.82 -11.40
C THR A 57 17.19 -10.94 -10.97
N ASP A 58 18.08 -10.66 -10.00
CA ASP A 58 18.91 -11.67 -9.34
C ASP A 58 18.30 -11.96 -7.97
N SER A 59 18.04 -13.23 -7.69
CA SER A 59 17.33 -13.63 -6.47
C SER A 59 18.16 -13.45 -5.21
N GLU A 60 19.50 -13.39 -5.32
CA GLU A 60 20.39 -13.11 -4.20
C GLU A 60 20.27 -11.65 -3.71
N ASP A 61 19.87 -10.73 -4.59
CA ASP A 61 19.68 -9.32 -4.24
C ASP A 61 18.39 -9.08 -3.41
N LEU A 62 17.48 -10.05 -3.32
CA LEU A 62 16.24 -9.92 -2.55
C LEU A 62 16.47 -9.79 -1.04
N LEU A 63 17.59 -10.30 -0.52
CA LEU A 63 17.93 -10.15 0.89
C LEU A 63 18.01 -8.66 1.29
N LYS A 64 18.48 -7.80 0.38
CA LYS A 64 18.59 -6.33 0.58
C LYS A 64 17.24 -5.61 0.62
N THR A 65 16.17 -6.33 0.30
CA THR A 65 14.79 -5.81 0.27
C THR A 65 13.91 -6.36 1.39
N ALA A 66 14.49 -7.20 2.26
CA ALA A 66 13.81 -7.74 3.42
C ALA A 66 13.56 -6.65 4.48
N GLY A 67 12.70 -6.95 5.45
CA GLY A 67 12.27 -6.02 6.50
C GLY A 67 11.02 -5.20 6.13
N SER A 68 10.59 -4.36 7.07
CA SER A 68 9.45 -3.47 6.90
C SER A 68 9.89 -2.02 6.72
N TYR A 69 9.32 -1.36 5.71
CA TYR A 69 9.54 0.06 5.45
C TYR A 69 8.23 0.81 5.66
N HIS A 70 7.96 1.20 6.91
CA HIS A 70 6.71 1.85 7.32
C HIS A 70 6.59 3.28 6.78
N CYS A 71 7.72 3.91 6.44
CA CYS A 71 7.77 5.29 6.01
C CYS A 71 7.67 5.50 4.49
N ALA A 72 7.81 4.43 3.70
CA ALA A 72 7.80 4.48 2.24
C ALA A 72 6.42 4.13 1.64
N PRO A 73 5.62 5.13 1.19
CA PRO A 73 4.42 4.87 0.40
C PRO A 73 4.84 4.42 -1.01
N THR A 74 4.08 3.48 -1.57
CA THR A 74 4.42 2.85 -2.84
C THR A 74 3.42 3.18 -3.93
N MET A 75 3.92 3.26 -5.16
CA MET A 75 3.15 3.60 -6.36
C MET A 75 3.04 2.41 -7.30
N ILE A 76 2.85 1.22 -6.74
CA ILE A 76 2.99 -0.05 -7.47
C ILE A 76 2.13 -0.10 -8.72
N GLY A 77 0.85 0.28 -8.62
CA GLY A 77 -0.05 0.30 -9.78
C GLY A 77 0.47 1.15 -10.94
N ASP A 78 0.95 2.36 -10.63
CA ASP A 78 1.52 3.30 -11.61
C ASP A 78 2.83 2.77 -12.22
N ILE A 79 3.75 2.30 -11.37
CA ILE A 79 5.05 1.78 -11.80
C ILE A 79 4.86 0.56 -12.71
N VAL A 80 4.02 -0.39 -12.31
CA VAL A 80 3.74 -1.61 -13.09
C VAL A 80 3.10 -1.25 -14.43
N GLN A 81 2.10 -0.38 -14.44
CA GLN A 81 1.41 0.02 -15.66
C GLN A 81 2.32 0.76 -16.64
N LYS A 82 3.24 1.59 -16.16
CA LYS A 82 4.16 2.38 -17.02
C LYS A 82 5.34 1.58 -17.54
N TYR A 83 5.96 0.76 -16.69
CA TYR A 83 7.29 0.21 -16.97
C TYR A 83 7.30 -1.31 -17.18
N PHE A 84 6.26 -2.03 -16.73
CA PHE A 84 6.29 -3.49 -16.63
C PHE A 84 5.07 -4.19 -17.27
N ILE A 85 4.31 -3.50 -18.12
CA ILE A 85 3.08 -4.04 -18.72
C ILE A 85 3.32 -5.30 -19.58
N ASP A 86 4.49 -5.39 -20.21
CA ASP A 86 4.89 -6.49 -21.09
C ASP A 86 5.70 -7.59 -20.38
N LYS A 87 5.87 -7.49 -19.05
CA LYS A 87 6.65 -8.44 -18.25
C LYS A 87 5.75 -9.22 -17.30
N LYS A 88 6.20 -10.41 -16.92
CA LYS A 88 5.70 -11.13 -15.76
C LYS A 88 6.43 -10.62 -14.52
N VAL A 89 5.73 -10.01 -13.58
CA VAL A 89 6.35 -9.38 -12.41
C VAL A 89 5.71 -9.82 -11.11
N ALA A 90 6.53 -9.97 -10.07
CA ALA A 90 6.05 -10.11 -8.69
C ALA A 90 6.29 -8.82 -7.92
N PHE A 91 5.43 -8.51 -6.96
CA PHE A 91 5.60 -7.34 -6.11
C PHE A 91 4.81 -7.45 -4.81
N THR A 92 5.28 -6.75 -3.79
CA THR A 92 4.57 -6.64 -2.52
C THR A 92 3.54 -5.51 -2.60
N VAL A 93 2.37 -5.71 -1.99
CA VAL A 93 1.28 -4.72 -1.99
C VAL A 93 0.72 -4.52 -0.59
N LYS A 94 0.62 -3.25 -0.16
CA LYS A 94 -0.27 -2.87 0.94
C LYS A 94 -1.72 -2.84 0.39
N PRO A 95 -2.76 -2.78 1.25
CA PRO A 95 -4.15 -2.77 0.79
C PRO A 95 -4.49 -1.67 -0.22
N CYS A 96 -3.90 -0.48 -0.09
CA CYS A 96 -4.10 0.61 -1.05
C CYS A 96 -3.44 0.32 -2.41
N ASP A 97 -2.23 -0.25 -2.43
CA ASP A 97 -1.54 -0.67 -3.66
C ASP A 97 -2.34 -1.74 -4.40
N MET A 98 -2.77 -2.77 -3.67
CA MET A 98 -3.59 -3.85 -4.20
C MET A 98 -4.86 -3.30 -4.84
N ARG A 99 -5.59 -2.41 -4.14
CA ARG A 99 -6.80 -1.79 -4.69
C ARG A 99 -6.50 -0.99 -5.96
N ALA A 100 -5.37 -0.28 -6.01
CA ALA A 100 -4.99 0.48 -7.20
C ALA A 100 -4.69 -0.45 -8.39
N VAL A 101 -3.92 -1.51 -8.17
CA VAL A 101 -3.63 -2.53 -9.19
C VAL A 101 -4.92 -3.19 -9.69
N GLU A 102 -5.83 -3.55 -8.78
CA GLU A 102 -7.13 -4.15 -9.14
C GLU A 102 -8.02 -3.20 -9.97
N GLU A 103 -8.02 -1.90 -9.66
CA GLU A 103 -8.70 -0.90 -10.50
C GLU A 103 -8.09 -0.81 -11.90
N LEU A 104 -6.76 -0.87 -12.00
CA LEU A 104 -6.06 -0.86 -13.28
C LEU A 104 -6.32 -2.15 -14.08
N ILE A 105 -6.42 -3.31 -13.45
CA ILE A 105 -6.84 -4.56 -14.09
C ILE A 105 -8.27 -4.45 -14.60
N THR A 106 -9.18 -3.93 -13.77
CA THR A 106 -10.59 -3.72 -14.14
C THR A 106 -10.69 -2.79 -15.36
N ARG A 107 -9.77 -1.83 -15.51
CA ARG A 107 -9.69 -0.91 -16.65
C ARG A 107 -8.84 -1.43 -17.81
N HIS A 108 -8.44 -2.70 -17.78
CA HIS A 108 -7.62 -3.36 -18.80
C HIS A 108 -6.25 -2.69 -19.01
N LYS A 109 -5.68 -2.09 -17.96
CA LYS A 109 -4.37 -1.42 -17.97
C LYS A 109 -3.26 -2.23 -17.35
N ILE A 110 -3.60 -3.33 -16.67
CA ILE A 110 -2.65 -4.35 -16.20
C ILE A 110 -3.25 -5.71 -16.56
N ASN A 111 -2.42 -6.62 -17.08
CA ASN A 111 -2.82 -8.00 -17.30
C ASN A 111 -2.66 -8.80 -16.00
N ARG A 112 -3.77 -9.31 -15.45
CA ARG A 112 -3.78 -10.12 -14.23
C ARG A 112 -2.85 -11.34 -14.32
N ASP A 113 -2.79 -11.99 -15.47
CA ASP A 113 -2.02 -13.22 -15.62
C ASP A 113 -0.51 -12.98 -15.50
N ASN A 114 -0.07 -11.75 -15.80
CA ASN A 114 1.32 -11.34 -15.77
C ASN A 114 1.80 -10.86 -14.39
N ILE A 115 0.95 -10.83 -13.36
CA ILE A 115 1.35 -10.30 -12.06
C ILE A 115 1.24 -11.33 -10.93
N TYR A 116 2.16 -11.26 -9.98
CA TYR A 116 2.09 -11.95 -8.69
C TYR A 116 2.05 -10.89 -7.58
N MET A 117 0.91 -10.79 -6.89
CA MET A 117 0.73 -9.86 -5.78
C MET A 117 0.94 -10.57 -4.46
N ILE A 118 1.99 -10.18 -3.73
CA ILE A 118 2.27 -10.65 -2.38
C ILE A 118 1.78 -9.58 -1.38
N GLY A 119 0.60 -9.81 -0.83
CA GLY A 119 -0.06 -8.83 0.03
C GLY A 119 0.57 -8.75 1.41
N LEU A 120 0.65 -7.54 1.97
CA LEU A 120 1.09 -7.27 3.34
C LEU A 120 -0.08 -6.67 4.14
N ASN A 121 -0.44 -7.25 5.29
CA ASN A 121 -1.41 -6.61 6.18
C ASN A 121 -0.87 -5.28 6.68
N CYS A 122 -1.70 -4.24 6.70
CA CYS A 122 -1.21 -2.89 6.94
C CYS A 122 -2.07 -2.16 7.97
N GLY A 123 -1.42 -1.70 9.04
CA GLY A 123 -2.03 -0.81 10.03
C GLY A 123 -2.05 0.65 9.57
N GLY A 124 -1.09 1.03 8.72
CA GLY A 124 -0.89 2.37 8.17
C GLY A 124 0.60 2.60 7.87
N THR A 125 0.93 3.79 7.38
CA THR A 125 2.30 4.21 7.08
C THR A 125 2.58 5.54 7.77
N VAL A 126 3.85 5.87 8.00
CA VAL A 126 4.30 7.08 8.71
C VAL A 126 5.03 8.01 7.73
N SER A 127 4.92 9.33 7.87
CA SER A 127 5.72 10.25 7.05
C SER A 127 7.19 10.17 7.48
N PRO A 128 8.19 10.10 6.56
CA PRO A 128 9.60 10.03 6.96
C PRO A 128 10.01 11.10 7.96
N VAL A 129 9.61 12.36 7.71
CA VAL A 129 9.90 13.48 8.63
C VAL A 129 9.24 13.26 9.99
N SER A 130 7.97 12.87 10.02
CA SER A 130 7.26 12.58 11.27
C SER A 130 7.83 11.37 12.00
N GLY A 131 8.36 10.38 11.26
CA GLY A 131 9.01 9.19 11.81
C GLY A 131 10.30 9.56 12.54
N ARG A 132 11.15 10.37 11.90
CA ARG A 132 12.36 10.87 12.56
C ARG A 132 12.05 11.78 13.75
N GLU A 133 11.11 12.71 13.62
CA GLU A 133 10.71 13.61 14.72
C GLU A 133 10.13 12.85 15.92
N MET A 134 9.31 11.82 15.69
CA MET A 134 8.72 11.09 16.81
C MET A 134 9.73 10.24 17.58
N ILE A 135 10.82 9.83 16.94
CA ILE A 135 11.90 9.05 17.58
C ILE A 135 12.66 9.92 18.56
N ASP A 136 13.10 11.11 18.13
CA ASP A 136 13.73 12.10 19.01
C ASP A 136 12.81 12.49 20.18
N LEU A 137 11.53 12.74 19.92
CA LEU A 137 10.62 13.32 20.91
C LEU A 137 10.00 12.31 21.89
N PHE A 138 9.69 11.08 21.46
CA PHE A 138 8.95 10.10 22.27
C PHE A 138 9.78 8.92 22.73
N TYR A 139 10.91 8.66 22.07
CA TYR A 139 11.85 7.62 22.44
C TYR A 139 13.12 8.22 23.06
N GLU A 140 13.33 9.54 22.94
CA GLU A 140 14.55 10.21 23.42
C GLU A 140 15.83 9.58 22.82
N ALA A 141 15.71 9.07 21.58
CA ALA A 141 16.75 8.35 20.84
C ALA A 141 17.15 9.10 19.56
N ASP A 142 18.36 8.87 19.05
CA ASP A 142 18.80 9.40 17.76
C ASP A 142 18.12 8.61 16.63
N PRO A 143 17.36 9.26 15.71
CA PRO A 143 16.76 8.57 14.58
C PRO A 143 17.79 7.87 13.67
N ASP A 144 19.04 8.33 13.64
CA ASP A 144 20.10 7.69 12.85
C ASP A 144 20.58 6.35 13.45
N ASP A 145 20.27 6.08 14.72
CA ASP A 145 20.60 4.82 15.38
C ASP A 145 19.53 3.74 15.19
N VAL A 146 18.39 4.04 14.54
CA VAL A 146 17.31 3.06 14.32
C VAL A 146 17.65 2.12 13.16
N VAL A 147 17.66 0.82 13.45
CA VAL A 147 18.00 -0.24 12.46
C VAL A 147 16.78 -1.05 12.00
N SER A 148 15.68 -1.03 12.77
CA SER A 148 14.44 -1.72 12.42
C SER A 148 13.22 -1.04 13.05
N GLU A 149 12.07 -1.18 12.41
CA GLU A 149 10.77 -0.67 12.86
C GLU A 149 9.70 -1.77 12.74
N GLU A 150 8.98 -2.06 13.83
CA GLU A 150 7.83 -2.96 13.82
C GLU A 150 6.57 -2.26 14.37
N ILE A 151 5.40 -2.62 13.82
CA ILE A 151 4.11 -2.34 14.44
C ILE A 151 3.46 -3.64 14.88
N ASP A 152 3.48 -3.89 16.19
CA ASP A 152 2.80 -5.02 16.82
C ASP A 152 1.95 -4.60 18.03
N LYS A 153 0.81 -5.25 18.22
CA LYS A 153 -0.12 -5.07 19.37
C LYS A 153 -0.46 -3.61 19.71
N GLY A 154 -0.44 -2.71 18.72
CA GLY A 154 -0.75 -1.28 18.90
C GLY A 154 0.42 -0.44 19.41
N GLN A 155 1.62 -1.00 19.43
CA GLN A 155 2.87 -0.31 19.71
C GLN A 155 3.64 -0.11 18.40
N PHE A 156 4.36 1.00 18.33
CA PHE A 156 5.42 1.23 17.36
C PHE A 156 6.72 0.90 18.08
N ILE A 157 7.39 -0.15 17.62
CA ILE A 157 8.58 -0.74 18.22
C ILE A 157 9.76 -0.37 17.33
N ILE A 158 10.85 0.06 17.94
CA ILE A 158 12.11 0.29 17.24
C ILE A 158 13.21 -0.56 17.86
N GLU A 159 14.13 -0.98 17.01
CA GLU A 159 15.41 -1.56 17.43
C GLU A 159 16.52 -0.56 17.10
N LEU A 160 17.39 -0.30 18.07
CA LEU A 160 18.55 0.58 17.93
C LEU A 160 19.81 -0.23 17.58
N ALA A 161 20.81 0.44 17.02
CA ALA A 161 22.07 -0.17 16.61
C ALA A 161 22.86 -0.86 17.75
N ASP A 162 22.57 -0.51 19.01
CA ASP A 162 23.14 -1.18 20.19
C ASP A 162 22.37 -2.46 20.61
N GLY A 163 21.30 -2.80 19.88
CA GLY A 163 20.43 -3.96 20.11
C GLY A 163 19.35 -3.74 21.17
N SER A 164 19.17 -2.51 21.66
CA SER A 164 18.05 -2.19 22.54
C SER A 164 16.75 -2.01 21.75
N GLU A 165 15.65 -2.43 22.37
CA GLU A 165 14.30 -2.28 21.82
C GLU A 165 13.49 -1.30 22.67
N GLU A 166 12.79 -0.39 22.00
CA GLU A 166 11.89 0.56 22.63
C GLU A 166 10.52 0.57 21.97
N ALA A 167 9.47 0.87 22.74
CA ALA A 167 8.10 0.78 22.24
C ALA A 167 7.19 1.88 22.80
N VAL A 168 6.58 2.65 21.90
CA VAL A 168 5.56 3.67 22.23
C VAL A 168 4.22 3.26 21.64
N LYS A 169 3.12 3.57 22.34
CA LYS A 169 1.78 3.27 21.82
C LYS A 169 1.45 4.19 20.65
N ILE A 170 0.99 3.61 19.55
CA ILE A 170 0.61 4.37 18.35
C ILE A 170 -0.46 5.40 18.65
N HIS A 171 -1.44 5.05 19.48
CA HIS A 171 -2.50 5.97 19.86
C HIS A 171 -1.97 7.21 20.58
N ASP A 172 -0.90 7.09 21.36
CA ASP A 172 -0.32 8.22 22.09
C ASP A 172 0.42 9.14 21.12
N LEU A 173 1.17 8.58 20.15
CA LEU A 173 1.75 9.32 19.03
C LEU A 173 0.69 10.07 18.22
N GLU A 174 -0.42 9.40 17.87
CA GLU A 174 -1.50 10.00 17.07
C GLU A 174 -2.22 11.15 17.77
N ASN A 175 -2.36 11.11 19.10
CA ASN A 175 -2.99 12.20 19.85
C ASN A 175 -2.14 13.47 19.86
N GLU A 176 -0.82 13.33 19.77
CA GLU A 176 0.13 14.44 19.72
C GLU A 176 0.43 14.89 18.26
N GLY A 177 -0.25 14.31 17.28
CA GLY A 177 -0.13 14.68 15.86
C GLY A 177 0.93 13.90 15.07
N TYR A 178 1.52 12.86 15.65
CA TYR A 178 2.52 11.99 15.03
C TYR A 178 1.94 10.62 14.64
N GLY A 179 2.82 9.68 14.26
CA GLY A 179 2.45 8.31 13.94
C GLY A 179 1.90 8.17 12.53
N ARG A 180 0.81 7.40 12.37
CA ARG A 180 0.32 7.05 11.02
C ARG A 180 -0.22 8.28 10.30
N ARG A 181 0.04 8.36 8.99
CA ARG A 181 -0.55 9.35 8.07
C ARG A 181 -2.06 9.45 8.31
N SER A 182 -2.60 10.67 8.32
CA SER A 182 -4.02 10.95 8.58
C SER A 182 -4.98 10.14 7.67
N ASN A 183 -4.57 9.90 6.43
CA ASN A 183 -5.25 8.99 5.50
C ASN A 183 -5.28 7.54 5.95
N CYS A 184 -4.14 7.00 6.36
CA CYS A 184 -4.03 5.62 6.83
C CYS A 184 -4.90 5.38 8.07
N GLN A 185 -5.09 6.40 8.90
CA GLN A 185 -5.98 6.37 10.05
C GLN A 185 -7.46 6.20 9.67
N ARG A 186 -7.87 6.50 8.42
CA ARG A 186 -9.24 6.33 7.90
C ARG A 186 -9.43 5.08 7.04
N CYS A 187 -8.36 4.43 6.60
CA CYS A 187 -8.44 3.24 5.76
C CYS A 187 -9.09 2.07 6.52
N ASP A 188 -10.15 1.46 5.98
CA ASP A 188 -10.87 0.32 6.57
C ASP A 188 -10.60 -1.00 5.83
N VAL A 189 -9.70 -1.01 4.85
CA VAL A 189 -9.19 -2.24 4.20
C VAL A 189 -7.81 -2.53 4.77
N LYS A 190 -7.70 -3.58 5.58
CA LYS A 190 -6.47 -3.88 6.34
C LYS A 190 -5.69 -5.08 5.81
N ILE A 191 -6.41 -6.07 5.31
CA ILE A 191 -5.83 -7.29 4.73
C ILE A 191 -6.07 -7.27 3.21
N PRO A 192 -5.02 -7.36 2.39
CA PRO A 192 -5.12 -7.28 0.94
C PRO A 192 -5.61 -8.60 0.32
N ARG A 193 -6.89 -8.95 0.51
CA ARG A 193 -7.47 -10.23 0.07
C ARG A 193 -7.66 -10.40 -1.45
N LYS A 194 -7.37 -9.38 -2.26
CA LYS A 194 -7.31 -9.48 -3.73
C LYS A 194 -5.90 -9.77 -4.25
N ALA A 195 -4.88 -9.75 -3.38
CA ALA A 195 -3.56 -10.29 -3.70
C ALA A 195 -3.60 -11.83 -3.74
N ASN A 196 -2.62 -12.50 -4.34
CA ASN A 196 -2.61 -13.97 -4.41
C ASN A 196 -2.50 -14.60 -3.01
N ILE A 197 -1.68 -13.99 -2.16
CA ILE A 197 -1.56 -14.29 -0.74
C ILE A 197 -1.54 -12.99 0.07
N ALA A 198 -1.98 -13.03 1.33
CA ALA A 198 -1.89 -11.91 2.27
C ALA A 198 -1.12 -12.33 3.53
N CYS A 199 0.03 -11.71 3.73
CA CYS A 199 1.04 -12.03 4.73
C CYS A 199 1.08 -10.99 5.86
N GLY A 200 1.58 -11.38 7.03
CA GLY A 200 2.04 -10.45 8.06
C GLY A 200 2.03 -11.05 9.47
N ASN A 201 2.24 -10.20 10.48
CA ASN A 201 2.36 -10.58 11.89
C ASN A 201 1.02 -10.81 12.62
N TRP A 202 -0.12 -10.41 12.05
CA TRP A 202 -1.41 -10.53 12.75
C TRP A 202 -1.86 -11.98 12.89
N GLY A 203 -1.88 -12.45 14.13
CA GLY A 203 -2.17 -13.84 14.49
C GLY A 203 -0.99 -14.78 14.24
N ALA A 204 0.18 -14.27 13.86
CA ALA A 204 1.37 -15.07 13.71
C ALA A 204 1.90 -15.55 15.07
N GLU A 205 2.56 -16.70 15.07
CA GLU A 205 3.37 -17.16 16.19
C GLU A 205 4.79 -16.60 16.03
N ASP A 206 5.54 -16.46 17.13
CA ASP A 206 6.89 -15.88 17.12
C ASP A 206 7.81 -16.56 16.08
N GLY A 207 8.42 -15.74 15.22
CA GLY A 207 9.26 -16.20 14.11
C GLY A 207 8.51 -16.86 12.95
N TRP A 208 7.17 -16.79 12.88
CA TRP A 208 6.38 -17.25 11.74
C TRP A 208 5.71 -16.06 11.04
N THR A 209 5.45 -16.20 9.75
CA THR A 209 4.56 -15.29 9.01
C THR A 209 3.18 -15.93 8.91
N PHE A 210 2.12 -15.20 9.27
CA PHE A 210 0.75 -15.64 9.00
C PHE A 210 0.40 -15.34 7.55
N ILE A 211 -0.01 -16.35 6.78
CA ILE A 211 -0.38 -16.22 5.38
C ILE A 211 -1.83 -16.69 5.18
N GLU A 212 -2.64 -15.82 4.60
CA GLU A 212 -3.95 -16.12 4.03
C GLU A 212 -3.83 -16.32 2.52
N ILE A 213 -4.24 -17.49 2.05
CA ILE A 213 -4.21 -17.85 0.63
C ILE A 213 -5.55 -17.47 0.00
N ASN A 214 -5.52 -16.57 -0.99
CA ASN A 214 -6.73 -15.94 -1.51
C ASN A 214 -7.19 -16.54 -2.85
N ASP A 215 -6.28 -17.12 -3.64
CA ASP A 215 -6.59 -17.72 -4.94
C ASP A 215 -5.72 -18.95 -5.25
N GLU A 216 -5.99 -19.58 -6.40
CA GLU A 216 -5.28 -20.78 -6.88
C GLU A 216 -3.78 -20.50 -7.07
N LYS A 217 -3.44 -19.33 -7.64
CA LYS A 217 -2.04 -18.91 -7.85
C LYS A 217 -1.30 -18.76 -6.51
N GLY A 218 -1.97 -18.27 -5.48
CA GLY A 218 -1.45 -18.22 -4.12
C GLY A 218 -1.22 -19.59 -3.50
N GLN A 219 -2.11 -20.56 -3.75
CA GLN A 219 -1.93 -21.94 -3.30
C GLN A 219 -0.72 -22.58 -3.98
N GLU A 220 -0.58 -22.39 -5.30
CA GLU A 220 0.56 -22.86 -6.09
C GLU A 220 1.90 -22.27 -5.60
N LEU A 221 1.93 -20.99 -5.21
CA LEU A 221 3.12 -20.35 -4.63
C LEU A 221 3.59 -21.06 -3.35
N ILE A 222 2.66 -21.32 -2.42
CA ILE A 222 3.00 -21.95 -1.15
C ILE A 222 3.46 -23.40 -1.35
N ASP A 223 2.73 -24.16 -2.17
CA ASP A 223 3.08 -25.56 -2.43
C ASP A 223 4.41 -25.68 -3.20
N GLY A 224 4.65 -24.78 -4.15
CA GLY A 224 5.90 -24.68 -4.89
C GLY A 224 7.09 -24.37 -4.00
N ALA A 225 6.99 -23.32 -3.17
CA ALA A 225 8.07 -22.92 -2.25
C ALA A 225 8.38 -24.02 -1.21
N LYS A 226 7.35 -24.73 -0.72
CA LYS A 226 7.53 -25.91 0.16
C LYS A 226 8.26 -27.04 -0.54
N LYS A 227 7.86 -27.36 -1.78
CA LYS A 227 8.46 -28.43 -2.57
C LYS A 227 9.92 -28.13 -2.92
N ALA A 228 10.25 -26.86 -3.14
CA ALA A 228 11.63 -26.38 -3.33
C ALA A 228 12.46 -26.44 -2.04
N GLY A 229 11.86 -26.71 -0.88
CA GLY A 229 12.55 -26.85 0.39
C GLY A 229 12.98 -25.51 1.02
N ILE A 230 12.48 -24.38 0.51
CA ILE A 230 12.86 -23.05 1.01
C ILE A 230 11.88 -22.50 2.06
N LEU A 231 10.71 -23.13 2.21
CA LEU A 231 9.63 -22.68 3.07
C LEU A 231 9.10 -23.84 3.92
N GLU A 232 9.18 -23.71 5.23
CA GLU A 232 8.49 -24.57 6.18
C GLU A 232 7.10 -24.02 6.46
N THR A 233 6.12 -24.90 6.59
CA THR A 233 4.73 -24.50 6.84
C THR A 233 4.05 -25.38 7.86
N LYS A 234 3.18 -24.79 8.67
CA LYS A 234 2.25 -25.50 9.56
C LYS A 234 0.88 -24.82 9.56
N SER A 235 -0.14 -25.56 10.00
CA SER A 235 -1.47 -24.97 10.21
C SER A 235 -1.45 -24.04 11.42
N PRO A 236 -2.08 -22.84 11.35
CA PRO A 236 -2.28 -22.01 12.53
C PRO A 236 -3.26 -22.67 13.50
N SER A 237 -3.13 -22.35 14.78
CA SER A 237 -4.13 -22.70 15.79
C SER A 237 -5.42 -21.86 15.62
N ASP A 238 -6.54 -22.34 16.17
CA ASP A 238 -7.79 -21.57 16.18
C ASP A 238 -7.62 -20.21 16.87
N ALA A 239 -6.80 -20.17 17.94
CA ALA A 239 -6.47 -18.94 18.66
C ALA A 239 -5.71 -17.94 17.79
N ALA A 240 -4.78 -18.40 16.95
CA ALA A 240 -4.05 -17.56 15.99
C ALA A 240 -4.99 -16.94 14.94
N VAL A 241 -5.90 -17.75 14.38
CA VAL A 241 -6.91 -17.28 13.40
C VAL A 241 -7.87 -16.28 14.03
N GLU A 242 -8.33 -16.54 15.26
CA GLU A 242 -9.19 -15.63 16.00
C GLU A 242 -8.44 -14.33 16.36
N GLY A 243 -7.17 -14.43 16.74
CA GLY A 243 -6.27 -13.30 17.02
C GLY A 243 -6.15 -12.36 15.83
N ARG A 244 -5.86 -12.89 14.63
CA ARG A 244 -5.83 -12.12 13.38
C ARG A 244 -7.13 -11.36 13.14
N SER A 245 -8.25 -12.06 13.28
CA SER A 245 -9.59 -11.49 13.08
C SER A 245 -9.91 -10.40 14.11
N LYS A 246 -9.47 -10.56 15.36
CA LYS A 246 -9.62 -9.55 16.42
C LYS A 246 -8.85 -8.28 16.09
N VAL A 247 -7.57 -8.40 15.71
CA VAL A 247 -6.73 -7.25 15.33
C VAL A 247 -7.33 -6.50 14.15
N GLU A 248 -7.70 -7.19 13.08
CA GLU A 248 -8.34 -6.57 11.91
C GLU A 248 -9.60 -5.79 12.30
N ASN A 249 -10.49 -6.40 13.10
CA ASN A 249 -11.73 -5.74 13.53
C ASN A 249 -11.50 -4.51 14.40
N ILE A 250 -10.48 -4.51 15.28
CA ILE A 250 -10.09 -3.34 16.07
C ILE A 250 -9.65 -2.22 15.13
N MET A 251 -8.77 -2.54 14.17
CA MET A 251 -8.23 -1.58 13.22
C MET A 251 -9.31 -0.98 12.31
N ILE A 252 -10.29 -1.77 11.89
CA ILE A 252 -11.47 -1.30 11.13
C ILE A 252 -12.36 -0.38 11.99
N LYS A 253 -12.59 -0.72 13.27
CA LYS A 253 -13.38 0.13 14.17
C LYS A 253 -12.72 1.49 14.40
N MET A 254 -11.40 1.51 14.59
CA MET A 254 -10.64 2.76 14.70
C MET A 254 -10.75 3.58 13.42
N ALA A 255 -10.60 2.94 12.26
CA ALA A 255 -10.74 3.59 10.96
C ALA A 255 -12.11 4.27 10.80
N LYS A 256 -13.19 3.55 11.11
CA LYS A 256 -14.57 4.08 11.05
C LYS A 256 -14.76 5.28 11.98
N LYS A 257 -14.24 5.22 13.21
CA LYS A 257 -14.27 6.35 14.15
C LYS A 257 -13.58 7.60 13.54
N ASN A 258 -12.44 7.42 12.89
CA ASN A 258 -11.71 8.53 12.25
C ASN A 258 -12.43 9.05 11.00
N GLN A 259 -13.05 8.17 10.20
CA GLN A 259 -13.91 8.57 9.09
C GLN A 259 -15.07 9.45 9.56
N ASP A 260 -15.77 9.05 10.63
CA ASP A 260 -16.90 9.79 11.21
C ASP A 260 -16.47 11.18 11.73
N ALA A 261 -15.25 11.30 12.26
CA ALA A 261 -14.71 12.57 12.77
C ALA A 261 -14.27 13.53 11.65
N THR A 262 -13.76 13.01 10.53
CA THR A 262 -13.08 13.82 9.50
C THR A 262 -13.96 14.17 8.30
N TYR A 263 -14.89 13.32 7.90
CA TYR A 263 -15.71 13.58 6.71
C TYR A 263 -16.66 14.79 6.82
N PRO A 264 -17.22 15.11 8.00
CA PRO A 264 -18.06 16.28 8.16
C PRO A 264 -17.31 17.62 8.07
N THR A 265 -15.99 17.64 8.25
CA THR A 265 -15.23 18.89 8.48
C THR A 265 -14.80 19.59 7.19
N VAL A 266 -14.84 18.90 6.03
CA VAL A 266 -14.36 19.44 4.77
C VAL A 266 -15.51 19.87 3.86
N SER A 267 -15.51 21.17 3.52
CA SER A 267 -16.33 21.76 2.45
C SER A 267 -15.54 21.75 1.15
N GLU A 268 -15.98 20.95 0.18
CA GLU A 268 -15.24 20.70 -1.06
C GLU A 268 -14.99 21.99 -1.87
N MET A 269 -16.00 22.86 -1.98
CA MET A 269 -15.89 24.09 -2.80
C MET A 269 -14.91 25.12 -2.23
N THR A 270 -14.79 25.20 -0.90
CA THR A 270 -13.87 26.16 -0.26
C THR A 270 -12.43 25.72 -0.41
N GLU A 271 -12.15 24.42 -0.28
CA GLU A 271 -10.78 23.91 -0.43
C GLU A 271 -10.26 24.06 -1.87
N TRP A 272 -11.09 23.80 -2.89
CA TRP A 272 -10.64 23.91 -4.28
C TRP A 272 -10.24 25.33 -4.68
N SER A 273 -10.78 26.37 -4.03
CA SER A 273 -10.39 27.76 -4.31
C SER A 273 -8.91 28.06 -4.04
N ARG A 274 -8.25 27.25 -3.20
CA ARG A 274 -6.82 27.36 -2.88
C ARG A 274 -5.93 26.63 -3.87
N CYS A 275 -6.49 25.84 -4.78
CA CYS A 275 -5.71 25.02 -5.69
C CYS A 275 -4.95 25.88 -6.70
N ILE A 276 -3.66 25.64 -6.83
CA ILE A 276 -2.79 26.36 -7.78
C ILE A 276 -2.60 25.60 -9.10
N SER A 277 -3.38 24.53 -9.35
CA SER A 277 -3.27 23.67 -10.54
C SER A 277 -1.83 23.21 -10.86
N CYS A 278 -1.06 22.81 -9.85
CA CYS A 278 0.31 22.31 -10.06
C CYS A 278 0.38 20.87 -10.62
N TYR A 279 -0.75 20.19 -10.79
CA TYR A 279 -0.89 18.81 -11.27
C TYR A 279 -0.20 17.70 -10.45
N ALA A 280 0.54 18.02 -9.38
CA ALA A 280 1.24 17.03 -8.55
C ALA A 280 0.32 15.90 -8.06
N CYS A 281 -0.89 16.23 -7.59
CA CYS A 281 -1.85 15.24 -7.11
C CYS A 281 -2.39 14.30 -8.21
N ARG A 282 -2.31 14.70 -9.49
CA ARG A 282 -2.56 13.85 -10.67
C ARG A 282 -1.40 12.91 -10.91
N ASP A 283 -0.20 13.46 -10.90
CA ASP A 283 1.02 12.76 -11.32
C ASP A 283 1.41 11.66 -10.33
N VAL A 284 1.09 11.85 -9.04
CA VAL A 284 1.29 10.85 -7.98
C VAL A 284 0.11 9.88 -7.78
N CYS A 285 -0.90 9.88 -8.65
CA CYS A 285 -2.10 9.06 -8.41
C CYS A 285 -1.94 7.63 -8.97
N PRO A 286 -2.03 6.56 -8.15
CA PRO A 286 -1.65 5.21 -8.57
C PRO A 286 -2.65 4.53 -9.52
N ILE A 287 -3.78 5.19 -9.79
CA ILE A 287 -4.84 4.72 -10.69
C ILE A 287 -5.01 5.60 -11.93
N CYS A 288 -4.34 6.75 -11.96
CA CYS A 288 -4.25 7.55 -13.19
C CYS A 288 -3.31 6.80 -14.13
N TRP A 289 -3.72 6.55 -15.37
CA TRP A 289 -2.91 5.81 -16.35
C TRP A 289 -2.83 6.52 -17.70
N CYS A 290 -3.70 7.49 -17.96
CA CYS A 290 -3.78 8.18 -19.24
C CYS A 290 -2.74 9.30 -19.38
N PHE A 291 -1.58 9.22 -18.72
CA PHE A 291 -0.66 10.36 -18.58
C PHE A 291 -0.25 10.98 -19.91
N GLU A 292 0.12 10.18 -20.91
CA GLU A 292 0.55 10.71 -22.20
C GLU A 292 -0.62 11.32 -22.99
N ASN A 293 -1.78 10.66 -22.95
CA ASN A 293 -2.99 11.04 -23.67
C ASN A 293 -3.98 11.85 -22.80
N CYS A 294 -3.51 12.42 -21.70
CA CYS A 294 -4.37 13.08 -20.74
C CYS A 294 -4.93 14.35 -21.36
N GLU A 295 -6.25 14.52 -21.26
CA GLU A 295 -6.94 15.71 -21.73
C GLU A 295 -6.36 17.00 -21.11
N LEU A 296 -5.90 16.90 -19.85
CA LEU A 296 -5.26 17.99 -19.11
C LEU A 296 -3.91 18.43 -19.69
N ASN A 297 -3.30 17.67 -20.61
CA ASN A 297 -2.05 18.06 -21.27
C ASN A 297 -2.29 18.91 -22.53
N LYS A 298 -3.54 19.06 -22.96
CA LYS A 298 -3.89 19.75 -24.20
C LYS A 298 -3.69 21.26 -24.04
N PRO A 299 -3.41 22.00 -25.14
CA PRO A 299 -3.04 23.42 -25.06
C PRO A 299 -4.07 24.32 -24.37
N TYR A 300 -5.37 23.99 -24.43
CA TYR A 300 -6.43 24.77 -23.79
C TYR A 300 -6.51 24.60 -22.26
N PHE A 301 -5.83 23.60 -21.69
CA PHE A 301 -5.65 23.47 -20.25
C PHE A 301 -4.34 24.09 -19.76
N LYS A 302 -3.50 24.65 -20.66
CA LYS A 302 -2.31 25.38 -20.25
C LYS A 302 -2.71 26.74 -19.73
N ASP A 303 -2.32 27.04 -18.49
CA ASP A 303 -2.50 28.36 -17.91
C ASP A 303 -1.69 29.41 -18.70
N GLU A 304 -2.31 30.55 -18.96
CA GLU A 304 -1.59 31.73 -19.45
C GLU A 304 -0.81 32.35 -18.30
N ALA A 305 0.43 32.80 -18.54
CA ALA A 305 1.37 33.21 -17.49
C ALA A 305 0.89 34.31 -16.51
N ASN A 306 -0.21 35.01 -16.83
CA ASN A 306 -0.77 36.11 -16.03
C ASN A 306 -2.22 35.88 -15.57
N ILE A 307 -2.76 34.67 -15.72
CA ILE A 307 -4.13 34.34 -15.33
C ILE A 307 -4.07 33.37 -14.14
N PRO A 308 -4.76 33.64 -13.02
CA PRO A 308 -4.87 32.67 -11.94
C PRO A 308 -5.44 31.35 -12.48
N PRO A 309 -4.91 30.20 -12.02
CA PRO A 309 -5.42 28.92 -12.47
C PRO A 309 -6.91 28.81 -12.18
N VAL A 310 -7.62 28.00 -12.95
CA VAL A 310 -9.05 27.71 -12.72
C VAL A 310 -9.15 26.32 -12.08
N PRO A 311 -9.18 26.21 -10.74
CA PRO A 311 -9.14 24.93 -10.04
C PRO A 311 -10.17 23.92 -10.52
N ILE A 312 -11.39 24.41 -10.79
CA ILE A 312 -12.51 23.56 -11.18
C ILE A 312 -12.31 22.95 -12.58
N ALA A 313 -11.54 23.58 -13.47
CA ALA A 313 -11.23 23.00 -14.78
C ALA A 313 -10.34 21.77 -14.62
N PHE A 314 -9.28 21.89 -13.83
CA PHE A 314 -8.38 20.77 -13.51
C PHE A 314 -9.06 19.70 -12.65
N GLN A 315 -9.57 20.08 -11.49
CA GLN A 315 -10.15 19.15 -10.53
C GLN A 315 -11.45 18.56 -11.04
N GLY A 316 -12.27 19.29 -11.81
CA GLY A 316 -13.49 18.77 -12.40
C GLY A 316 -13.23 17.60 -13.36
N VAL A 317 -12.20 17.69 -14.20
CA VAL A 317 -11.77 16.59 -15.07
C VAL A 317 -11.24 15.41 -14.26
N ARG A 318 -10.41 15.63 -13.23
CA ARG A 318 -9.95 14.52 -12.38
C ARG A 318 -11.09 13.85 -11.64
N LEU A 319 -11.99 14.62 -11.06
CA LEU A 319 -13.13 14.13 -10.30
C LEU A 319 -14.05 13.27 -11.18
N SER A 320 -14.34 13.70 -12.40
CA SER A 320 -15.21 12.94 -13.32
C SER A 320 -14.59 11.59 -13.73
N HIS A 321 -13.26 11.52 -13.86
CA HIS A 321 -12.57 10.31 -14.29
C HIS A 321 -12.29 9.35 -13.13
N MET A 322 -11.89 9.88 -11.96
CA MET A 322 -11.21 9.10 -10.92
C MET A 322 -11.97 9.00 -9.59
N SER A 323 -12.93 9.89 -9.29
CA SER A 323 -13.57 9.91 -7.96
C SER A 323 -14.21 8.57 -7.59
N PHE A 324 -14.78 7.86 -8.56
CA PHE A 324 -15.42 6.56 -8.35
C PHE A 324 -14.44 5.40 -8.17
N SER A 325 -13.21 5.57 -8.68
CA SER A 325 -12.11 4.60 -8.59
C SER A 325 -11.13 4.94 -7.46
N CYS A 326 -11.38 5.99 -6.68
CA CYS A 326 -10.48 6.41 -5.60
C CYS A 326 -10.26 5.26 -4.60
N VAL A 327 -9.00 4.98 -4.29
CA VAL A 327 -8.61 3.95 -3.32
C VAL A 327 -8.20 4.53 -1.96
N ASP A 328 -8.38 5.85 -1.76
CA ASP A 328 -8.05 6.61 -0.55
C ASP A 328 -6.60 6.40 -0.05
N CYS A 329 -5.64 6.29 -0.98
CA CYS A 329 -4.24 6.03 -0.63
C CYS A 329 -3.52 7.21 0.05
N GLY A 330 -4.04 8.44 -0.10
CA GLY A 330 -3.47 9.65 0.53
C GLY A 330 -2.33 10.33 -0.20
N GLN A 331 -1.73 9.73 -1.23
CA GLN A 331 -0.55 10.31 -1.88
C GLN A 331 -0.79 11.68 -2.52
N CYS A 332 -2.02 11.95 -2.95
CA CYS A 332 -2.40 13.25 -3.46
C CYS A 332 -2.41 14.37 -2.41
N ASP A 333 -2.54 14.03 -1.12
CA ASP A 333 -2.44 14.98 -0.01
C ASP A 333 -0.98 15.26 0.31
N ASP A 334 -0.16 14.21 0.37
CA ASP A 334 1.28 14.29 0.67
C ASP A 334 2.03 15.23 -0.29
N VAL A 335 1.59 15.37 -1.55
CA VAL A 335 2.23 16.24 -2.56
C VAL A 335 1.52 17.58 -2.76
N CYS A 336 0.45 17.89 -2.02
CA CYS A 336 -0.29 19.13 -2.24
C CYS A 336 0.42 20.31 -1.55
N PRO A 337 1.00 21.27 -2.30
CA PRO A 337 1.71 22.40 -1.68
C PRO A 337 0.79 23.42 -0.98
N MET A 338 -0.52 23.20 -1.08
CA MET A 338 -1.55 24.07 -0.50
C MET A 338 -2.29 23.38 0.64
N ASP A 339 -1.84 22.21 1.10
CA ASP A 339 -2.47 21.42 2.17
C ASP A 339 -3.97 21.18 1.93
N ILE A 340 -4.35 20.97 0.66
CA ILE A 340 -5.72 20.61 0.31
C ILE A 340 -5.87 19.10 0.61
N PRO A 341 -6.91 18.68 1.36
CA PRO A 341 -7.16 17.27 1.65
C PRO A 341 -7.83 16.59 0.44
N VAL A 342 -7.10 16.48 -0.67
CA VAL A 342 -7.54 15.95 -1.97
C VAL A 342 -8.15 14.55 -1.82
N SER A 343 -7.45 13.65 -1.14
CA SER A 343 -7.82 12.25 -0.94
C SER A 343 -9.16 12.13 -0.22
N LEU A 344 -9.35 12.91 0.84
CA LEU A 344 -10.56 12.98 1.65
C LEU A 344 -11.74 13.47 0.81
N ILE A 345 -11.54 14.49 -0.04
CA ILE A 345 -12.58 14.98 -0.95
C ILE A 345 -12.95 13.89 -1.98
N PHE A 346 -11.96 13.22 -2.58
CA PHE A 346 -12.19 12.16 -3.55
C PHE A 346 -12.87 10.94 -2.92
N ASP A 347 -12.44 10.51 -1.74
CA ASP A 347 -13.02 9.38 -1.02
C ASP A 347 -14.46 9.67 -0.55
N LYS A 348 -14.77 10.90 -0.12
CA LYS A 348 -16.14 11.31 0.19
C LYS A 348 -17.07 11.16 -1.02
N LEU A 349 -16.58 11.43 -2.23
CA LEU A 349 -17.32 11.19 -3.47
C LEU A 349 -17.42 9.71 -3.83
N GLN A 350 -16.34 8.94 -3.65
CA GLN A 350 -16.34 7.49 -3.80
C GLN A 350 -17.39 6.86 -2.88
N LYS A 351 -17.47 7.28 -1.61
CA LYS A 351 -18.45 6.80 -0.63
C LYS A 351 -19.88 7.15 -0.98
N LYS A 352 -20.13 8.33 -1.55
CA LYS A 352 -21.47 8.65 -2.11
C LYS A 352 -21.84 7.68 -3.23
N TYR A 353 -20.89 7.26 -4.04
CA TYR A 353 -21.11 6.26 -5.08
C TYR A 353 -21.31 4.85 -4.51
N TYR A 354 -20.48 4.43 -3.55
CA TYR A 354 -20.63 3.19 -2.80
C TYR A 354 -22.01 3.09 -2.16
N ASN A 355 -22.47 4.11 -1.44
CA ASN A 355 -23.78 4.11 -0.77
C ASN A 355 -24.96 3.94 -1.75
N ARG A 356 -24.77 4.28 -3.03
CA ARG A 356 -25.80 4.14 -4.08
C ARG A 356 -25.72 2.84 -4.86
N THR A 357 -24.53 2.25 -4.98
CA THR A 357 -24.27 1.16 -5.94
C THR A 357 -23.68 -0.09 -5.31
N GLY A 358 -23.12 0.01 -4.11
CA GLY A 358 -22.32 -1.04 -3.46
C GLY A 358 -20.89 -1.18 -4.00
N TYR A 359 -20.48 -0.36 -4.97
CA TYR A 359 -19.14 -0.46 -5.58
C TYR A 359 -18.02 0.02 -4.64
N VAL A 360 -17.04 -0.84 -4.41
CA VAL A 360 -15.80 -0.52 -3.69
C VAL A 360 -14.63 -0.66 -4.64
N ALA A 361 -13.93 0.45 -4.88
CA ALA A 361 -12.80 0.49 -5.79
C ALA A 361 -11.71 -0.50 -5.36
N GLY A 362 -11.29 -1.36 -6.30
CA GLY A 362 -10.26 -2.38 -6.13
C GLY A 362 -10.67 -3.56 -5.26
N VAL A 363 -11.97 -3.74 -4.97
CA VAL A 363 -12.49 -4.82 -4.12
C VAL A 363 -13.69 -5.52 -4.77
N SER A 364 -14.63 -4.78 -5.37
CA SER A 364 -15.83 -5.36 -5.99
C SER A 364 -15.51 -6.11 -7.29
N ASP A 365 -15.96 -7.36 -7.40
CA ASP A 365 -15.79 -8.17 -8.62
C ASP A 365 -16.94 -7.99 -9.62
N ASP A 366 -18.17 -8.14 -9.15
CA ASP A 366 -19.38 -8.19 -9.99
C ASP A 366 -19.95 -6.80 -10.31
N ILE A 367 -19.56 -5.79 -9.54
CA ILE A 367 -20.00 -4.41 -9.70
C ILE A 367 -18.86 -3.65 -10.37
N LYS A 368 -19.14 -2.90 -11.43
CA LYS A 368 -18.14 -2.14 -12.20
C LYS A 368 -18.21 -0.64 -11.90
N PRO A 369 -17.09 0.09 -12.05
CA PRO A 369 -17.09 1.54 -11.88
C PRO A 369 -17.93 2.19 -12.99
N PRO A 370 -18.40 3.44 -12.79
CA PRO A 370 -19.04 4.17 -13.87
C PRO A 370 -18.01 4.48 -14.95
N LEU A 371 -18.47 4.62 -16.20
CA LEU A 371 -17.60 4.74 -17.38
C LEU A 371 -16.67 3.51 -17.60
N TYR A 372 -17.03 2.35 -17.04
CA TYR A 372 -16.43 1.07 -17.42
C TYR A 372 -16.76 0.75 -18.88
N SER A 373 -15.73 0.45 -19.66
CA SER A 373 -15.87 -0.13 -21.00
C SER A 373 -15.50 -1.61 -20.92
N PRO A 374 -16.35 -2.53 -21.41
CA PRO A 374 -15.98 -3.94 -21.55
C PRO A 374 -14.98 -4.17 -22.69
N GLU A 375 -14.79 -3.19 -23.57
CA GLU A 375 -13.84 -3.27 -24.67
C GLU A 375 -12.43 -2.94 -24.17
N LYS A 376 -11.48 -3.83 -24.45
CA LYS A 376 -10.05 -3.51 -24.39
C LYS A 376 -9.73 -2.54 -25.52
N THR A 377 -9.90 -1.24 -25.28
CA THR A 377 -9.33 -0.24 -26.17
C THR A 377 -7.81 -0.31 -26.02
N GLU A 378 -7.13 -0.79 -27.06
CA GLU A 378 -5.69 -0.54 -27.24
C GLU A 378 -5.46 0.97 -27.14
N LEU A 379 -4.48 1.37 -26.33
CA LEU A 379 -4.14 2.78 -26.15
C LEU A 379 -3.20 3.26 -27.24
#